data_AF-A0A4R7D8Y8-F1
#
_entry.id   AF-A0A4R7D8Y8-F1
#
_cell.length_a   1.000
_cell.length_b   1.000
_cell.length_c   1.000
_cell.angle_alpha   90.00
_cell.angle_beta   90.00
_cell.angle_gamma   90.00
#
_symmetry.space_group_name_H-M   'P 1'
#
loop_
_entity.id
_entity.type
_entity.pdbx_description
1 polymer ?
#
loop_
_entity_poly.entity_id
_entity_poly.type
_entity_poly.pdbx_seq_one_letter_code
_entity_poly.pdbx_strand_id
1 'polypeptide(L)'
;MNKKTTPSELSYKTRNGIDIDPSVVRAFDLFGLSNEKWQRDHIYYNLTEENPTGRLNLNMVETIVSFTISRAALSKISDQTGDPVLATYPNQTIDIPSGTTTTQLHQIIQKNAWTDGQFEFRFDVLINNKRGVGSVQQIYYPITPTDLFHITNNYTKKIVNGKEQAVIVYFLNDIPRGGTEIRGSQEVVVNLPIINWDIQTNAPLWKISLYETDSQEVIQTKESVTNEFATNFGLNVGIEFFIKLGFNFGISNKETFTRELTINRTAGDDDLGSVFIDFGHPVIRSIGRGGNLTLHEYKNEYFSLKVIPKRAY
;
A
#
# COMPACT_ATOMS: atom_id res chain seq x y z
N MET A 1 -46.01 -15.38 1.18
CA MET A 1 -44.73 -15.66 1.87
C MET A 1 -43.68 -14.72 1.28
N ASN A 2 -43.47 -13.56 1.90
CA ASN A 2 -42.52 -12.57 1.38
C ASN A 2 -41.09 -13.07 1.60
N LYS A 3 -40.35 -13.32 0.51
CA LYS A 3 -38.90 -13.46 0.53
C LYS A 3 -38.32 -12.16 1.05
N LYS A 4 -37.85 -12.15 2.30
CA LYS A 4 -36.92 -11.12 2.78
C LYS A 4 -35.67 -11.23 1.92
N THR A 5 -35.50 -10.28 1.01
CA THR A 5 -34.21 -9.99 0.38
C THR A 5 -33.26 -9.60 1.51
N THR A 6 -32.20 -10.37 1.68
CA THR A 6 -31.03 -10.00 2.48
C THR A 6 -30.55 -8.64 1.97
N PRO A 7 -30.27 -7.63 2.83
CA PRO A 7 -29.64 -6.41 2.37
C PRO A 7 -28.33 -6.80 1.66
N SER A 8 -28.19 -6.44 0.39
CA SER A 8 -26.89 -6.48 -0.28
C SER A 8 -25.89 -5.76 0.62
N GLU A 9 -24.82 -6.43 1.03
CA GLU A 9 -23.75 -5.77 1.79
C GLU A 9 -23.34 -4.52 1.01
N LEU A 10 -23.50 -3.33 1.62
CA LEU A 10 -23.03 -2.10 0.98
C LEU A 10 -21.54 -2.25 0.71
N SER A 11 -21.16 -2.30 -0.57
CA SER A 11 -19.76 -2.29 -0.97
C SER A 11 -19.27 -0.84 -0.98
N TYR A 12 -18.41 -0.48 -0.03
CA TYR A 12 -17.76 0.82 -0.01
C TYR A 12 -16.49 0.74 -0.84
N LYS A 13 -16.32 1.65 -1.81
CA LYS A 13 -15.13 1.71 -2.66
C LYS A 13 -14.54 3.11 -2.68
N THR A 14 -13.22 3.18 -2.75
CA THR A 14 -12.52 4.42 -3.14
C THR A 14 -12.75 4.72 -4.63
N ARG A 15 -12.43 5.95 -5.05
CA ARG A 15 -12.47 6.32 -6.47
C ARG A 15 -11.62 5.40 -7.36
N ASN A 16 -10.53 4.88 -6.82
CA ASN A 16 -9.59 4.02 -7.55
C ASN A 16 -9.93 2.53 -7.40
N GLY A 17 -11.12 2.20 -6.88
CA GLY A 17 -11.65 0.83 -6.88
C GLY A 17 -11.25 -0.03 -5.68
N ILE A 18 -10.48 0.50 -4.73
CA ILE A 18 -10.14 -0.20 -3.47
C ILE A 18 -11.41 -0.44 -2.65
N ASP A 19 -11.72 -1.70 -2.37
CA ASP A 19 -12.82 -2.13 -1.50
C ASP A 19 -12.52 -1.89 -0.02
N ILE A 20 -13.49 -1.32 0.70
CA ILE A 20 -13.40 -0.93 2.11
C ILE A 20 -14.43 -1.72 2.92
N ASP A 21 -13.99 -2.36 4.01
CA ASP A 21 -14.90 -3.08 4.90
C ASP A 21 -15.87 -2.10 5.59
N PRO A 22 -17.16 -2.45 5.72
CA PRO A 22 -18.12 -1.65 6.48
C PRO A 22 -17.69 -1.30 7.91
N SER A 23 -16.87 -2.13 8.58
CA SER A 23 -16.34 -1.83 9.91
C SER A 23 -15.38 -0.64 9.91
N VAL A 24 -14.63 -0.44 8.82
CA VAL A 24 -13.71 0.68 8.65
C VAL A 24 -14.50 1.98 8.47
N VAL A 25 -15.58 1.93 7.68
CA VAL A 25 -16.48 3.09 7.51
C VAL A 25 -17.18 3.43 8.83
N ARG A 26 -17.73 2.44 9.54
CA ARG A 26 -18.33 2.64 10.86
C ARG A 26 -17.34 3.25 11.87
N ALA A 27 -16.09 2.82 11.86
CA ALA A 27 -15.06 3.39 12.73
C ALA A 27 -14.83 4.88 12.44
N PHE A 28 -14.83 5.27 11.16
CA PHE A 28 -14.74 6.67 10.76
C PHE A 28 -15.97 7.47 11.19
N ASP A 29 -17.18 6.92 11.03
CA ASP A 29 -18.42 7.60 11.45
C ASP A 29 -18.47 7.82 12.96
N LEU A 30 -17.94 6.88 13.75
CA LEU A 30 -17.89 6.98 15.21
C LEU A 30 -16.80 7.95 15.70
N PHE A 31 -15.59 7.87 15.15
CA PHE A 31 -14.41 8.52 15.75
C PHE A 31 -13.77 9.60 14.89
N GLY A 32 -14.11 9.68 13.60
CA GLY A 32 -13.57 10.66 12.67
C GLY A 32 -12.04 10.68 12.68
N LEU A 33 -11.48 11.86 12.90
CA LEU A 33 -10.03 12.12 13.03
C LEU A 33 -9.61 12.42 14.47
N SER A 34 -10.32 11.88 15.46
CA SER A 34 -10.01 12.11 16.87
C SER A 34 -8.62 11.60 17.23
N ASN A 35 -7.87 12.39 18.01
CA ASN A 35 -6.60 11.96 18.61
C ASN A 35 -6.82 11.10 19.87
N GLU A 36 -8.02 11.12 20.44
CA GLU A 36 -8.38 10.42 21.69
C GLU A 36 -9.05 9.07 21.43
N LYS A 37 -9.55 8.84 20.22
CA LYS A 37 -10.27 7.63 19.81
C LYS A 37 -9.81 7.22 18.43
N TRP A 38 -9.01 6.16 18.36
CA TRP A 38 -8.46 5.71 17.08
C TRP A 38 -9.45 4.81 16.34
N GLN A 39 -9.54 4.98 15.02
CA GLN A 39 -10.41 4.14 14.18
C GLN A 39 -10.10 2.63 14.38
N ARG A 40 -8.82 2.29 14.55
CA ARG A 40 -8.38 0.92 14.78
C ARG A 40 -8.82 0.34 16.14
N ASP A 41 -9.15 1.16 17.14
CA ASP A 41 -9.78 0.67 18.38
C ASP A 41 -11.16 0.06 18.10
N HIS A 42 -11.96 0.69 17.23
CA HIS A 42 -13.22 0.09 16.80
C HIS A 42 -13.00 -1.12 15.89
N ILE A 43 -12.08 -1.02 14.92
CA ILE A 43 -11.91 -2.09 13.92
C ILE A 43 -11.39 -3.39 14.53
N TYR A 44 -10.39 -3.31 15.40
CA TYR A 44 -9.75 -4.49 16.01
C TYR A 44 -10.34 -4.89 17.35
N TYR A 45 -11.02 -4.00 18.08
CA TYR A 45 -11.55 -4.32 19.42
C TYR A 45 -13.04 -4.01 19.58
N ASN A 46 -13.71 -3.51 18.54
CA ASN A 46 -15.14 -3.15 18.56
C ASN A 46 -15.52 -2.17 19.69
N LEU A 47 -14.58 -1.30 20.09
CA LEU A 47 -14.85 -0.28 21.12
C LEU A 47 -15.85 0.75 20.60
N THR A 48 -16.74 1.20 21.47
CA THR A 48 -17.60 2.39 21.28
C THR A 48 -17.57 3.24 22.54
N GLU A 49 -18.13 4.45 22.51
CA GLU A 49 -18.17 5.31 23.72
C GLU A 49 -18.98 4.66 24.86
N GLU A 50 -20.05 3.96 24.50
CA GLU A 50 -20.92 3.25 25.43
C GLU A 50 -20.29 1.95 25.92
N ASN A 51 -19.44 1.32 25.08
CA ASN A 51 -18.75 0.08 25.38
C ASN A 51 -17.25 0.23 25.14
N PRO A 52 -16.51 0.85 26.09
CA PRO A 52 -15.08 1.11 25.94
C PRO A 52 -14.23 -0.13 26.25
N THR A 53 -14.78 -1.34 26.15
CA THR A 53 -14.03 -2.59 26.33
C THR A 53 -14.37 -3.59 25.25
N GLY A 54 -13.40 -4.42 24.85
CA GLY A 54 -13.65 -5.38 23.78
C GLY A 54 -12.52 -6.36 23.53
N ARG A 55 -12.89 -7.49 22.93
CA ARG A 55 -11.95 -8.56 22.54
C ARG A 55 -11.34 -8.26 21.18
N LEU A 56 -10.14 -8.80 20.95
CA LEU A 56 -9.51 -8.75 19.64
C LEU A 56 -10.39 -9.42 18.57
N ASN A 57 -10.60 -8.72 17.46
CA ASN A 57 -11.26 -9.20 16.26
C ASN A 57 -10.22 -9.88 15.36
N LEU A 58 -10.14 -11.21 15.46
CA LEU A 58 -9.19 -12.02 14.69
C LEU A 58 -9.50 -12.08 13.19
N ASN A 59 -10.70 -11.65 12.77
CA ASN A 59 -11.08 -11.66 11.37
C ASN A 59 -10.54 -10.46 10.60
N MET A 60 -9.87 -9.50 11.24
CA MET A 60 -9.29 -8.33 10.56
C MET A 60 -7.78 -8.49 10.41
N VAL A 61 -7.27 -8.18 9.22
CA VAL A 61 -5.83 -8.15 8.93
C VAL A 61 -5.45 -6.83 8.30
N GLU A 62 -4.34 -6.26 8.74
CA GLU A 62 -3.77 -5.06 8.14
C GLU A 62 -3.23 -5.45 6.75
N THR A 63 -3.58 -4.68 5.71
CA THR A 63 -3.32 -5.04 4.31
C THR A 63 -2.81 -3.82 3.56
N ILE A 64 -1.68 -3.96 2.84
CA ILE A 64 -1.28 -2.96 1.85
C ILE A 64 -2.24 -3.09 0.68
N VAL A 65 -2.99 -2.02 0.39
CA VAL A 65 -4.06 -2.03 -0.62
C VAL A 65 -3.74 -1.23 -1.88
N SER A 66 -2.73 -0.37 -1.78
CA SER A 66 -2.15 0.25 -2.96
C SER A 66 -0.77 0.80 -2.67
N PHE A 67 -0.02 1.02 -3.74
CA PHE A 67 1.21 1.79 -3.70
C PHE A 67 1.40 2.58 -5.00
N THR A 68 2.27 3.58 -4.95
CA THR A 68 2.76 4.34 -6.10
C THR A 68 4.29 4.43 -6.03
N ILE A 69 4.94 4.50 -7.19
CA ILE A 69 6.39 4.70 -7.29
C ILE A 69 6.64 6.06 -7.92
N SER A 70 7.39 6.92 -7.24
CA SER A 70 7.67 8.26 -7.75
C SER A 70 8.58 8.16 -8.98
N ARG A 71 8.51 9.17 -9.86
CA ARG A 71 9.46 9.27 -10.97
C ARG A 71 10.92 9.32 -10.51
N ALA A 72 11.19 9.87 -9.33
CA ALA A 72 12.55 9.95 -8.79
C ALA A 72 13.14 8.57 -8.47
N ALA A 73 12.28 7.54 -8.28
CA ALA A 73 12.72 6.17 -8.10
C ALA A 73 13.13 5.49 -9.40
N LEU A 74 12.65 5.97 -10.56
CA LEU A 74 12.84 5.28 -11.84
C LEU A 74 14.30 5.12 -12.24
N SER A 75 15.14 6.15 -12.04
CA SER A 75 16.56 6.03 -12.37
C SER A 75 17.31 5.05 -11.46
N LYS A 76 16.72 4.69 -10.32
CA LYS A 76 17.28 3.78 -9.36
C LYS A 76 16.91 2.33 -9.70
N ILE A 77 15.61 2.06 -9.86
CA ILE A 77 15.10 0.71 -10.13
C ILE A 77 15.32 0.19 -11.55
N SER A 78 16.00 0.96 -12.40
CA SER A 78 16.23 0.64 -13.81
C SER A 78 17.72 0.74 -14.16
N ASP A 79 18.59 0.57 -13.17
CA ASP A 79 20.03 0.74 -13.34
C ASP A 79 20.78 -0.59 -13.51
N GLN A 80 20.12 -1.73 -13.30
CA GLN A 80 20.72 -3.06 -13.38
C GLN A 80 20.42 -3.79 -14.70
N THR A 81 21.20 -4.83 -14.95
CA THR A 81 21.06 -5.63 -16.17
C THR A 81 19.92 -6.62 -16.01
N GLY A 82 18.83 -6.39 -16.73
CA GLY A 82 17.62 -7.23 -16.69
C GLY A 82 16.37 -6.42 -16.39
N ASP A 83 16.55 -5.26 -15.77
CA ASP A 83 15.45 -4.39 -15.39
C ASP A 83 14.77 -3.78 -16.62
N PRO A 84 13.46 -3.52 -16.52
CA PRO A 84 12.80 -2.68 -17.49
C PRO A 84 13.43 -1.28 -17.54
N VAL A 85 14.00 -0.92 -18.68
CA VAL A 85 14.49 0.43 -18.98
C VAL A 85 13.63 1.09 -20.05
N LEU A 86 13.56 2.42 -20.02
CA LEU A 86 12.85 3.18 -21.05
C LEU A 86 13.59 3.09 -22.38
N ALA A 87 12.96 2.47 -23.38
CA ALA A 87 13.45 2.35 -24.75
C ALA A 87 13.04 3.55 -25.61
N THR A 88 13.05 4.76 -25.04
CA THR A 88 12.50 5.95 -25.71
C THR A 88 13.50 6.54 -26.70
N TYR A 89 13.47 6.08 -27.94
CA TYR A 89 14.20 6.70 -29.04
C TYR A 89 13.40 7.87 -29.63
N PRO A 90 14.05 8.98 -30.04
CA PRO A 90 13.36 10.02 -30.80
C PRO A 90 12.73 9.44 -32.07
N ASN A 91 11.43 9.69 -32.27
CA ASN A 91 10.67 9.26 -33.46
C ASN A 91 10.62 7.73 -33.69
N GLN A 92 10.49 6.95 -32.63
CA GLN A 92 10.28 5.50 -32.74
C GLN A 92 9.08 5.20 -33.63
N THR A 93 9.29 4.35 -34.64
CA THR A 93 8.20 3.89 -35.52
C THR A 93 7.80 2.48 -35.10
N ILE A 94 6.49 2.29 -34.88
CA ILE A 94 5.92 0.97 -34.60
C ILE A 94 4.86 0.63 -35.64
N ASP A 95 4.82 -0.64 -36.05
CA ASP A 95 3.75 -1.17 -36.90
C ASP A 95 2.46 -1.30 -36.08
N ILE A 96 1.35 -0.81 -36.63
CA ILE A 96 0.02 -0.92 -36.00
C ILE A 96 -0.74 -2.07 -36.65
N PRO A 97 -1.19 -3.08 -35.89
CA PRO A 97 -2.04 -4.13 -36.42
C PRO A 97 -3.33 -3.56 -37.05
N SER A 98 -3.76 -4.09 -38.18
CA SER A 98 -5.01 -3.65 -38.82
C SER A 98 -6.20 -3.86 -37.87
N GLY A 99 -7.09 -2.87 -37.78
CA GLY A 99 -8.27 -2.92 -36.90
C GLY A 99 -8.00 -2.57 -35.43
N THR A 100 -6.81 -2.06 -35.10
CA THR A 100 -6.47 -1.62 -33.74
C THR A 100 -7.36 -0.47 -33.27
N THR A 101 -8.06 -0.67 -32.16
CA THR A 101 -8.84 0.38 -31.49
C THR A 101 -7.94 1.40 -30.79
N THR A 102 -8.47 2.58 -30.44
CA THR A 102 -7.70 3.60 -29.70
C THR A 102 -7.11 3.07 -28.39
N THR A 103 -7.86 2.25 -27.63
CA THR A 103 -7.39 1.65 -26.38
C THR A 103 -6.24 0.69 -26.61
N GLN A 104 -6.35 -0.19 -27.61
CA GLN A 104 -5.29 -1.12 -27.96
C GLN A 104 -4.04 -0.38 -28.47
N LEU A 105 -4.23 0.68 -29.25
CA LEU A 105 -3.10 1.51 -29.70
C LEU A 105 -2.36 2.12 -28.50
N HIS A 106 -3.08 2.66 -27.51
CA HIS A 106 -2.44 3.18 -26.30
C HIS A 106 -1.66 2.09 -25.56
N GLN A 107 -2.21 0.89 -25.40
CA GLN A 107 -1.51 -0.24 -24.77
C GLN A 107 -0.24 -0.63 -25.54
N ILE A 108 -0.32 -0.71 -26.87
CA ILE A 108 0.84 -1.00 -27.73
C ILE A 108 1.91 0.08 -27.54
N ILE A 109 1.53 1.36 -27.57
CA ILE A 109 2.46 2.49 -27.40
C ILE A 109 3.13 2.44 -26.02
N GLN A 110 2.38 2.19 -24.95
CA GLN A 110 2.93 2.09 -23.60
C GLN A 110 3.90 0.91 -23.49
N LYS A 111 3.56 -0.26 -24.03
CA LYS A 111 4.44 -1.43 -24.04
C LYS A 111 5.76 -1.15 -24.78
N ASN A 112 5.69 -0.50 -25.95
CA ASN A 112 6.87 -0.20 -26.76
C ASN A 112 7.78 0.90 -26.14
N ALA A 113 7.35 1.55 -25.05
CA ALA A 113 8.18 2.52 -24.33
C ALA A 113 9.24 1.86 -23.45
N TRP A 114 9.16 0.55 -23.21
CA TRP A 114 9.99 -0.20 -22.27
C TRP A 114 10.70 -1.36 -22.97
N THR A 115 11.86 -1.76 -22.43
CA THR A 115 12.43 -3.08 -22.71
C THR A 115 11.59 -4.17 -22.04
N ASP A 116 11.80 -5.41 -22.48
CA ASP A 116 11.18 -6.57 -21.83
C ASP A 116 11.70 -6.71 -20.38
N GLY A 117 10.85 -7.26 -19.49
CA GLY A 117 11.16 -7.46 -18.08
C GLY A 117 9.98 -7.12 -17.16
N GLN A 118 10.19 -7.28 -15.86
CA GLN A 118 9.30 -6.82 -14.80
C GLN A 118 10.14 -6.29 -13.64
N PHE A 119 9.60 -5.35 -12.89
CA PHE A 119 10.17 -4.97 -11.60
C PHE A 119 9.71 -5.97 -10.54
N GLU A 120 10.60 -6.32 -9.62
CA GLU A 120 10.32 -7.23 -8.51
C GLU A 120 10.37 -6.47 -7.20
N PHE A 121 9.21 -6.05 -6.68
CA PHE A 121 9.18 -5.31 -5.42
C PHE A 121 9.12 -6.24 -4.21
N ARG A 122 9.95 -5.98 -3.20
CA ARG A 122 9.87 -6.60 -1.87
C ARG A 122 9.49 -5.57 -0.81
N PHE A 123 8.36 -5.80 -0.14
CA PHE A 123 7.95 -5.08 1.05
C PHE A 123 8.44 -5.83 2.29
N ASP A 124 9.35 -5.22 3.04
CA ASP A 124 9.79 -5.73 4.33
C ASP A 124 9.02 -5.01 5.44
N VAL A 125 8.10 -5.72 6.08
CA VAL A 125 7.28 -5.21 7.20
C VAL A 125 7.90 -5.63 8.52
N LEU A 126 8.46 -4.65 9.24
CA LEU A 126 9.07 -4.87 10.54
C LEU A 126 8.01 -4.78 11.65
N ILE A 127 7.65 -5.95 12.19
CA ILE A 127 6.64 -6.09 13.23
C ILE A 127 7.32 -6.35 14.57
N ASN A 128 7.27 -5.35 15.43
CA ASN A 128 7.87 -5.43 16.76
C ASN A 128 6.93 -6.13 17.74
N ASN A 129 7.13 -7.43 17.93
CA ASN A 129 6.34 -8.22 18.87
C ASN A 129 7.11 -8.50 20.18
N LYS A 130 6.50 -8.18 21.33
CA LYS A 130 7.12 -8.36 22.66
C LYS A 130 7.17 -9.81 23.16
N ARG A 131 6.52 -10.76 22.47
CA ARG A 131 6.55 -12.22 22.76
C ARG A 131 7.68 -12.96 22.02
N GLY A 132 8.65 -12.26 21.46
CA GLY A 132 9.88 -12.89 20.92
C GLY A 132 9.88 -13.13 19.41
N VAL A 133 8.76 -12.96 18.71
CA VAL A 133 8.68 -13.04 17.23
C VAL A 133 8.82 -11.65 16.62
N GLY A 134 9.99 -11.04 16.75
CA GLY A 134 10.33 -9.86 15.94
C GLY A 134 10.59 -10.35 14.52
N SER A 135 9.53 -10.49 13.73
CA SER A 135 9.60 -11.00 12.36
C SER A 135 9.56 -9.84 11.38
N VAL A 136 10.53 -9.82 10.46
CA VAL A 136 10.35 -9.14 9.19
C VAL A 136 9.48 -10.05 8.33
N GLN A 137 8.28 -9.58 8.00
CA GLN A 137 7.46 -10.24 6.98
C GLN A 137 7.87 -9.68 5.63
N GLN A 138 8.31 -10.55 4.73
CA GLN A 138 8.67 -10.18 3.36
C GLN A 138 7.50 -10.50 2.44
N ILE A 139 7.06 -9.52 1.65
CA ILE A 139 6.00 -9.69 0.65
C ILE A 139 6.55 -9.27 -0.71
N TYR A 140 6.51 -10.18 -1.68
CA TYR A 140 7.00 -9.93 -3.03
C TYR A 140 5.84 -9.59 -3.98
N TYR A 141 6.06 -8.66 -4.89
CA TYR A 141 5.08 -8.21 -5.86
C TYR A 141 5.74 -7.88 -7.22
N PRO A 142 5.74 -8.82 -8.17
CA PRO A 142 6.17 -8.56 -9.54
C PRO A 142 5.18 -7.61 -10.24
N ILE A 143 5.69 -6.66 -11.01
CA ILE A 143 4.84 -5.76 -11.80
C ILE A 143 5.50 -5.37 -13.13
N THR A 144 4.70 -5.32 -14.19
CA THR A 144 5.19 -4.81 -15.47
C THR A 144 5.36 -3.28 -15.40
N PRO A 145 6.35 -2.71 -16.10
CA PRO A 145 6.53 -1.27 -16.13
C PRO A 145 5.31 -0.53 -16.68
N THR A 146 4.51 -1.15 -17.55
CA THR A 146 3.28 -0.55 -18.10
C THR A 146 2.11 -0.48 -17.13
N ASP A 147 2.07 -1.37 -16.13
CA ASP A 147 1.08 -1.33 -15.05
C ASP A 147 1.50 -0.36 -13.93
N LEU A 148 2.81 -0.12 -13.80
CA LEU A 148 3.38 0.79 -12.82
C LEU A 148 3.41 2.25 -13.30
N PHE A 149 3.80 2.44 -14.56
CA PHE A 149 4.11 3.75 -15.12
C PHE A 149 3.26 4.06 -16.35
N HIS A 150 2.83 5.33 -16.42
CA HIS A 150 2.23 5.87 -17.64
C HIS A 150 3.19 6.86 -18.30
N ILE A 151 3.66 6.52 -19.49
CA ILE A 151 4.58 7.34 -20.27
C ILE A 151 3.79 8.26 -21.20
N THR A 152 3.95 9.57 -20.99
CA THR A 152 3.32 10.57 -21.87
C THR A 152 3.94 10.47 -23.26
N ASN A 153 3.13 10.58 -24.30
CA ASN A 153 3.58 10.48 -25.68
C ASN A 153 2.71 11.34 -26.61
N ASN A 154 3.30 11.72 -27.74
CA ASN A 154 2.57 12.17 -28.93
C ASN A 154 2.83 11.16 -30.03
N TYR A 155 1.82 10.86 -30.85
CA TYR A 155 2.01 10.02 -32.02
C TYR A 155 1.31 10.59 -33.24
N THR A 156 1.88 10.31 -34.41
CA THR A 156 1.24 10.54 -35.70
C THR A 156 1.11 9.23 -36.44
N LYS A 157 0.01 9.05 -37.17
CA LYS A 157 -0.23 7.87 -37.99
C LYS A 157 0.20 8.13 -39.42
N LYS A 158 0.88 7.18 -40.02
CA LYS A 158 1.26 7.19 -41.45
C LYS A 158 0.99 5.83 -42.08
N ILE A 159 0.81 5.80 -43.39
CA ILE A 159 0.74 4.56 -44.16
C ILE A 159 2.06 4.39 -44.91
N VAL A 160 2.74 3.26 -44.69
CA VAL A 160 3.98 2.90 -45.37
C VAL A 160 3.82 1.50 -45.94
N ASN A 161 4.00 1.34 -47.26
CA ASN A 161 3.85 0.07 -47.96
C ASN A 161 2.52 -0.66 -47.65
N GLY A 162 1.41 0.08 -47.56
CA GLY A 162 0.09 -0.46 -47.26
C GLY A 162 -0.14 -0.87 -45.80
N LYS A 163 0.84 -0.65 -44.91
CA LYS A 163 0.73 -0.88 -43.46
C LYS A 163 0.58 0.43 -42.71
N GLU A 164 -0.30 0.47 -41.71
CA GLU A 164 -0.43 1.61 -40.81
C GLU A 164 0.70 1.56 -39.78
N GLN A 165 1.37 2.69 -39.57
CA GLN A 165 2.46 2.85 -38.61
C GLN A 165 2.20 4.06 -37.71
N ALA A 166 2.60 3.97 -36.45
CA ALA A 166 2.66 5.12 -35.54
C ALA A 166 4.10 5.59 -35.43
N VAL A 167 4.35 6.87 -35.68
CA VAL A 167 5.59 7.56 -35.30
C VAL A 167 5.35 8.23 -33.96
N ILE A 168 6.12 7.82 -32.95
CA ILE A 168 5.89 8.18 -31.56
C ILE A 168 7.05 9.02 -31.04
N VAL A 169 6.72 10.04 -30.27
CA VAL A 169 7.65 10.82 -29.46
C VAL A 169 7.20 10.69 -28.01
N TYR A 170 8.03 10.05 -27.20
CA TYR A 170 7.79 9.92 -25.76
C TYR A 170 8.31 11.14 -25.01
N PHE A 171 7.61 11.53 -23.95
CA PHE A 171 7.97 12.64 -23.06
C PHE A 171 8.02 12.15 -21.63
N LEU A 172 9.17 12.37 -20.99
CA LEU A 172 9.29 12.35 -19.55
C LEU A 172 8.98 13.76 -19.05
N ASN A 173 7.71 14.13 -19.01
CA ASN A 173 7.33 15.47 -18.53
C ASN A 173 7.68 15.61 -17.04
N ASP A 174 8.57 16.55 -16.73
CA ASP A 174 8.77 17.05 -15.36
C ASP A 174 7.67 18.08 -15.08
N ILE A 175 6.52 17.61 -14.57
CA ILE A 175 5.44 18.41 -13.95
C ILE A 175 4.59 19.26 -14.93
N PRO A 176 3.24 19.24 -14.85
CA PRO A 176 2.43 20.31 -15.43
C PRO A 176 2.50 21.57 -14.56
N ARG A 177 2.68 22.76 -15.17
CA ARG A 177 2.46 24.07 -14.54
C ARG A 177 1.15 24.04 -13.70
N GLY A 178 1.28 24.13 -12.37
CA GLY A 178 0.18 24.45 -11.46
C GLY A 178 -0.57 23.28 -10.79
N GLY A 179 0.05 22.11 -10.60
CA GLY A 179 -0.55 21.02 -9.82
C GLY A 179 0.42 20.39 -8.83
N THR A 180 0.00 20.28 -7.58
CA THR A 180 0.52 19.27 -6.65
C THR A 180 0.28 17.88 -7.23
N GLU A 181 1.26 17.00 -7.05
CA GLU A 181 1.25 15.55 -7.32
C GLU A 181 1.76 15.08 -8.70
N ILE A 182 2.64 14.10 -8.60
CA ILE A 182 3.51 13.52 -9.62
C ILE A 182 2.67 12.80 -10.69
N ARG A 183 2.71 13.24 -11.96
CA ARG A 183 2.22 12.42 -13.09
C ARG A 183 3.31 11.47 -13.56
N GLY A 184 3.65 10.52 -12.69
CA GLY A 184 4.81 9.65 -12.87
C GLY A 184 4.67 8.23 -12.33
N SER A 185 3.50 7.79 -11.85
CA SER A 185 3.12 6.38 -11.73
C SER A 185 1.61 6.26 -11.56
N GLN A 186 1.06 5.13 -11.97
CA GLN A 186 -0.33 4.79 -11.68
C GLN A 186 -0.43 4.29 -10.24
N GLU A 187 -1.55 4.58 -9.57
CA GLU A 187 -1.82 3.89 -8.30
C GLU A 187 -2.10 2.42 -8.60
N VAL A 188 -1.20 1.56 -8.13
CA VAL A 188 -1.32 0.12 -8.27
C VAL A 188 -2.19 -0.37 -7.13
N VAL A 189 -3.40 -0.86 -7.45
CA VAL A 189 -4.29 -1.48 -6.47
C VAL A 189 -3.84 -2.91 -6.23
N VAL A 190 -3.58 -3.25 -4.96
CA VAL A 190 -3.10 -4.57 -4.53
C VAL A 190 -3.90 -5.07 -3.32
N ASN A 191 -3.63 -6.30 -2.89
CA ASN A 191 -4.17 -6.90 -1.68
C ASN A 191 -3.08 -7.76 -1.05
N LEU A 192 -2.16 -7.10 -0.34
CA LEU A 192 -1.00 -7.74 0.27
C LEU A 192 -1.21 -7.80 1.79
N PRO A 193 -1.74 -8.93 2.33
CA PRO A 193 -2.03 -9.05 3.75
C PRO A 193 -0.74 -9.11 4.57
N ILE A 194 -0.71 -8.38 5.67
CA ILE A 194 0.38 -8.38 6.66
C ILE A 194 0.01 -9.39 7.75
N ILE A 195 -0.59 -8.90 8.85
CA ILE A 195 -1.13 -9.70 9.96
C ILE A 195 -2.25 -8.92 10.65
N ASN A 196 -2.91 -9.55 11.63
CA ASN A 196 -3.77 -8.85 12.58
C ASN A 196 -2.95 -7.90 13.49
N TRP A 197 -3.40 -6.66 13.66
CA TRP A 197 -2.71 -5.67 14.49
C TRP A 197 -3.14 -5.72 15.96
N ASP A 198 -2.76 -6.81 16.63
CA ASP A 198 -2.96 -6.94 18.08
C ASP A 198 -1.97 -6.06 18.87
N ILE A 199 -2.40 -4.88 19.30
CA ILE A 199 -1.55 -3.96 20.08
C ILE A 199 -1.28 -4.43 21.51
N GLN A 200 -1.87 -5.55 21.96
CA GLN A 200 -1.43 -6.22 23.20
C GLN A 200 -0.02 -6.78 23.04
N THR A 201 0.33 -7.25 21.84
CA THR A 201 1.55 -8.01 21.59
C THR A 201 2.47 -7.37 20.54
N ASN A 202 1.89 -6.66 19.56
CA ASN A 202 2.57 -5.92 18.52
C ASN A 202 2.71 -4.44 18.90
N ALA A 203 3.82 -3.82 18.52
CA ALA A 203 3.99 -2.38 18.66
C ALA A 203 2.93 -1.62 17.83
N PRO A 204 2.56 -0.41 18.27
CA PRO A 204 1.67 0.47 17.54
C PRO A 204 2.35 1.13 16.34
N LEU A 205 3.67 1.03 16.20
CA LEU A 205 4.44 1.57 15.09
C LEU A 205 5.13 0.43 14.35
N TRP A 206 4.81 0.25 13.07
CA TRP A 206 5.53 -0.65 12.18
C TRP A 206 6.32 0.16 11.14
N LYS A 207 7.48 -0.37 10.73
CA LYS A 207 8.27 0.16 9.63
C LYS A 207 8.03 -0.72 8.41
N ILE A 208 7.69 -0.09 7.28
CA ILE A 208 7.61 -0.77 5.99
C ILE A 208 8.73 -0.20 5.11
N SER A 209 9.64 -1.08 4.70
CA SER A 209 10.70 -0.78 3.75
C SER A 209 10.36 -1.39 2.40
N LEU A 210 10.68 -0.67 1.31
CA LEU A 210 10.42 -1.13 -0.04
C LEU A 210 11.74 -1.24 -0.80
N TYR A 211 11.91 -2.36 -1.47
CA TYR A 211 13.06 -2.67 -2.31
C TYR A 211 12.59 -3.08 -3.69
N GLU A 212 13.34 -2.72 -4.71
CA GLU A 212 13.34 -3.45 -5.98
C GLU A 212 14.48 -4.51 -5.89
N THR A 213 14.25 -5.74 -6.34
CA THR A 213 15.10 -6.90 -6.04
C THR A 213 15.51 -7.70 -7.27
N ASP A 214 16.82 -7.82 -7.50
CA ASP A 214 17.36 -8.46 -8.72
C ASP A 214 18.10 -9.80 -8.52
N SER A 215 18.56 -10.16 -7.31
CA SER A 215 19.33 -11.42 -7.10
C SER A 215 19.38 -11.98 -5.67
N GLN A 216 20.01 -13.15 -5.50
CA GLN A 216 19.89 -14.08 -4.35
C GLN A 216 20.97 -13.96 -3.25
N GLU A 217 21.92 -13.03 -3.31
CA GLU A 217 22.97 -12.92 -2.29
C GLU A 217 22.55 -12.08 -1.06
N VAL A 218 22.24 -12.76 0.04
CA VAL A 218 21.73 -12.16 1.29
C VAL A 218 22.84 -11.52 2.13
N ILE A 219 22.76 -10.20 2.32
CA ILE A 219 23.43 -9.39 3.34
C ILE A 219 22.57 -9.33 4.61
N GLN A 220 23.19 -9.46 5.78
CA GLN A 220 22.50 -9.25 7.06
C GLN A 220 22.83 -7.87 7.64
N THR A 221 21.82 -7.06 7.88
CA THR A 221 21.92 -5.78 8.59
C THR A 221 21.22 -5.89 9.94
N LYS A 222 21.77 -5.29 11.00
CA LYS A 222 21.11 -5.22 12.31
C LYS A 222 20.56 -3.82 12.53
N GLU A 223 19.32 -3.72 12.99
CA GLU A 223 18.66 -2.48 13.37
C GLU A 223 18.16 -2.59 14.81
N SER A 224 18.50 -1.63 15.67
CA SER A 224 17.96 -1.56 17.03
C SER A 224 16.71 -0.68 17.04
N VAL A 225 15.60 -1.22 17.51
CA VAL A 225 14.32 -0.49 17.58
C VAL A 225 13.78 -0.49 19.01
N THR A 226 13.36 0.69 19.46
CA THR A 226 12.68 0.92 20.74
C THR A 226 11.23 1.32 20.47
N ASN A 227 10.27 0.61 21.07
CA ASN A 227 8.84 0.89 20.91
C ASN A 227 8.11 0.98 22.25
N GLU A 228 6.97 1.66 22.24
CA GLU A 228 6.04 1.73 23.34
C GLU A 228 4.88 0.75 23.12
N PHE A 229 4.49 -0.01 24.14
CA PHE A 229 3.40 -1.00 24.06
C PHE A 229 2.22 -0.58 24.92
N ALA A 230 1.02 -0.93 24.44
CA ALA A 230 -0.23 -0.74 25.16
C ALA A 230 -0.27 -1.62 26.41
N THR A 231 -0.66 -1.04 27.55
CA THR A 231 -0.76 -1.75 28.84
C THR A 231 -2.19 -1.92 29.33
N ASN A 232 -3.15 -1.35 28.61
CA ASN A 232 -4.56 -1.31 28.98
C ASN A 232 -5.31 -2.61 28.62
N PHE A 233 -4.78 -3.74 29.07
CA PHE A 233 -5.36 -5.07 28.87
C PHE A 233 -5.60 -5.77 30.21
N GLY A 234 -6.78 -6.35 30.38
CA GLY A 234 -7.16 -7.09 31.58
C GLY A 234 -7.69 -8.48 31.25
N LEU A 235 -7.51 -9.42 32.18
CA LEU A 235 -8.13 -10.74 32.09
C LEU A 235 -9.61 -10.61 32.45
N ASN A 236 -10.50 -11.06 31.54
CA ASN A 236 -11.92 -11.19 31.88
C ASN A 236 -12.18 -12.59 32.46
N VAL A 237 -12.27 -12.66 33.79
CA VAL A 237 -12.40 -13.91 34.58
C VAL A 237 -13.67 -14.71 34.22
N GLY A 238 -14.67 -14.10 33.57
CA GLY A 238 -15.88 -14.79 33.12
C GLY A 238 -15.78 -15.44 31.73
N ILE A 239 -14.74 -15.15 30.94
CA ILE A 239 -14.65 -15.55 29.52
C ILE A 239 -13.25 -16.07 29.13
N GLU A 240 -12.29 -16.12 30.05
CA GLU A 240 -10.91 -16.62 29.84
C GLU A 240 -10.12 -15.98 28.67
N PHE A 241 -10.50 -14.78 28.22
CA PHE A 241 -9.77 -14.00 27.22
C PHE A 241 -9.27 -12.66 27.78
N PHE A 242 -8.17 -12.16 27.21
CA PHE A 242 -7.74 -10.78 27.44
C PHE A 242 -8.65 -9.81 26.69
N ILE A 243 -9.06 -8.73 27.36
CA ILE A 243 -9.87 -7.65 26.79
C ILE A 243 -9.08 -6.35 26.81
N LYS A 244 -9.25 -5.54 25.76
CA LYS A 244 -8.78 -4.16 25.74
C LYS A 244 -9.69 -3.31 26.63
N LEU A 245 -9.08 -2.43 27.42
CA LEU A 245 -9.74 -1.55 28.39
C LEU A 245 -9.51 -0.09 28.01
N GLY A 246 -10.50 0.55 27.39
CA GLY A 246 -10.44 1.94 26.96
C GLY A 246 -9.70 2.15 25.64
N PHE A 247 -9.78 3.39 25.16
CA PHE A 247 -9.20 3.84 23.89
C PHE A 247 -7.69 4.04 23.97
N ASN A 248 -7.04 4.09 22.80
CA ASN A 248 -5.63 4.35 22.64
C ASN A 248 -4.77 3.39 23.52
N PHE A 249 -3.82 3.92 24.30
CA PHE A 249 -3.05 3.14 25.26
C PHE A 249 -3.60 3.18 26.70
N GLY A 250 -4.78 3.76 26.93
CA GLY A 250 -5.30 4.03 28.28
C GLY A 250 -4.65 5.23 28.97
N ILE A 251 -4.82 5.32 30.29
CA ILE A 251 -4.61 6.58 31.06
C ILE A 251 -3.15 6.83 31.50
N SER A 252 -2.25 5.84 31.65
CA SER A 252 -0.92 6.20 32.21
C SER A 252 0.30 5.28 32.05
N ASN A 253 0.23 4.07 31.49
CA ASN A 253 1.45 3.25 31.38
C ASN A 253 1.71 2.84 29.93
N LYS A 254 2.86 3.24 29.41
CA LYS A 254 3.44 2.68 28.18
C LYS A 254 4.62 1.84 28.60
N GLU A 255 4.70 0.60 28.14
CA GLU A 255 5.92 -0.20 28.32
C GLU A 255 6.89 0.10 27.19
N THR A 256 8.06 0.65 27.51
CA THR A 256 9.14 0.78 26.53
C THR A 256 9.86 -0.54 26.40
N PHE A 257 9.99 -1.04 25.18
CA PHE A 257 10.68 -2.29 24.86
C PHE A 257 11.65 -2.04 23.70
N THR A 258 12.92 -2.35 23.94
CA THR A 258 14.01 -2.20 22.97
C THR A 258 14.49 -3.58 22.52
N ARG A 259 14.64 -3.77 21.20
CA ARG A 259 15.17 -5.01 20.63
C ARG A 259 16.01 -4.72 19.39
N GLU A 260 17.11 -5.46 19.26
CA GLU A 260 17.85 -5.58 18.00
C GLU A 260 17.16 -6.59 17.07
N LEU A 261 16.91 -6.18 15.84
CA LEU A 261 16.32 -6.95 14.77
C LEU A 261 17.37 -7.15 13.68
N THR A 262 17.46 -8.38 13.17
CA THR A 262 18.29 -8.67 12.01
C THR A 262 17.40 -8.63 10.77
N ILE A 263 17.74 -7.75 9.84
CA ILE A 263 17.09 -7.57 8.55
C ILE A 263 18.01 -8.21 7.51
N ASN A 264 17.48 -9.20 6.81
CA ASN A 264 18.16 -9.79 5.66
C ASN A 264 17.82 -8.95 4.43
N ARG A 265 18.83 -8.35 3.80
CA ARG A 265 18.75 -7.63 2.53
C ARG A 265 19.56 -8.39 1.49
N THR A 266 19.42 -8.08 0.21
CA THR A 266 20.27 -8.63 -0.84
C THR A 266 21.22 -7.55 -1.37
N ALA A 267 22.43 -7.91 -1.78
CA ALA A 267 23.49 -6.95 -2.14
C ALA A 267 23.14 -6.06 -3.34
N GLY A 268 22.27 -6.54 -4.23
CA GLY A 268 21.76 -5.81 -5.39
C GLY A 268 20.37 -5.22 -5.19
N ASP A 269 19.84 -5.13 -3.96
CA ASP A 269 18.52 -4.52 -3.76
C ASP A 269 18.55 -3.00 -3.87
N ASP A 270 17.69 -2.45 -4.72
CA ASP A 270 17.46 -1.02 -4.79
C ASP A 270 16.55 -0.52 -3.68
N ASP A 271 17.18 0.09 -2.66
CA ASP A 271 16.50 0.64 -1.48
C ASP A 271 15.67 1.88 -1.80
N LEU A 272 14.34 1.76 -1.79
CA LEU A 272 13.41 2.88 -1.97
C LEU A 272 13.05 3.57 -0.66
N GLY A 273 13.76 3.24 0.43
CA GLY A 273 13.58 3.81 1.74
C GLY A 273 12.47 3.15 2.53
N SER A 274 11.92 3.87 3.50
CA SER A 274 10.91 3.33 4.41
C SER A 274 9.87 4.35 4.81
N VAL A 275 8.73 3.86 5.26
CA VAL A 275 7.66 4.63 5.90
C VAL A 275 7.31 3.99 7.24
N PHE A 276 6.80 4.80 8.18
CA PHE A 276 6.30 4.33 9.46
C PHE A 276 4.79 4.40 9.47
N ILE A 277 4.15 3.27 9.78
CA ILE A 277 2.70 3.17 9.93
C ILE A 277 2.36 3.07 11.41
N ASP A 278 1.41 3.89 11.85
CA ASP A 278 0.99 3.96 13.25
C ASP A 278 -0.45 3.47 13.39
N PHE A 279 -0.70 2.66 14.41
CA PHE A 279 -2.02 2.15 14.75
C PHE A 279 -3.02 3.30 14.96
N GLY A 280 -2.56 4.39 15.58
CA GLY A 280 -3.36 5.57 15.89
C GLY A 280 -3.62 6.50 14.71
N HIS A 281 -2.93 6.33 13.58
CA HIS A 281 -3.27 7.10 12.39
C HIS A 281 -4.65 6.69 11.85
N PRO A 282 -5.44 7.66 11.34
CA PRO A 282 -6.74 7.35 10.76
C PRO A 282 -6.60 6.41 9.56
N VAL A 283 -7.55 5.51 9.34
CA VAL A 283 -7.62 4.68 8.13
C VAL A 283 -8.28 5.48 7.00
N ILE A 284 -9.47 6.01 7.26
CA ILE A 284 -10.17 6.96 6.39
C ILE A 284 -9.87 8.38 6.90
N ARG A 285 -9.45 9.26 5.98
CA ARG A 285 -9.17 10.68 6.28
C ARG A 285 -10.36 11.60 6.03
N SER A 286 -11.19 11.29 5.05
CA SER A 286 -12.36 12.09 4.72
C SER A 286 -13.33 11.34 3.81
N ILE A 287 -14.58 11.76 3.82
CA ILE A 287 -15.59 11.37 2.84
C ILE A 287 -15.91 12.59 1.99
N GLY A 288 -15.55 12.53 0.70
CA GLY A 288 -15.81 13.60 -0.27
C GLY A 288 -17.27 13.66 -0.71
N ARG A 289 -17.62 14.69 -1.49
CA ARG A 289 -18.93 14.80 -2.14
C ARG A 289 -19.19 13.56 -2.99
N GLY A 290 -20.37 12.96 -2.86
CA GLY A 290 -20.75 11.73 -3.55
C GLY A 290 -20.28 10.42 -2.88
N GLY A 291 -19.78 10.48 -1.64
CA GLY A 291 -19.42 9.27 -0.87
C GLY A 291 -18.02 8.71 -1.17
N ASN A 292 -17.19 9.44 -1.92
CA ASN A 292 -15.83 9.01 -2.23
C ASN A 292 -14.95 9.03 -0.98
N LEU A 293 -14.39 7.88 -0.64
CA LEU A 293 -13.51 7.72 0.52
C LEU A 293 -12.07 8.09 0.18
N THR A 294 -11.46 8.93 1.02
CA THR A 294 -10.01 9.21 0.98
C THR A 294 -9.33 8.46 2.10
N LEU A 295 -8.37 7.60 1.77
CA LEU A 295 -7.58 6.84 2.74
C LEU A 295 -6.35 7.64 3.19
N HIS A 296 -5.79 7.25 4.33
CA HIS A 296 -4.47 7.73 4.74
C HIS A 296 -3.38 7.16 3.84
N GLU A 297 -2.45 8.03 3.43
CA GLU A 297 -1.33 7.70 2.57
C GLU A 297 -0.03 7.91 3.36
N TYR A 298 0.81 6.90 3.36
CA TYR A 298 2.17 6.94 3.87
C TYR A 298 3.12 7.11 2.71
N LYS A 299 4.08 8.03 2.80
CA LYS A 299 4.99 8.29 1.67
C LYS A 299 6.36 8.77 2.09
N ASN A 300 7.31 8.54 1.21
CA ASN A 300 8.62 9.17 1.21
C ASN A 300 8.88 9.79 -0.18
N GLU A 301 10.14 10.02 -0.53
CA GLU A 301 10.53 10.57 -1.84
C GLU A 301 10.27 9.61 -3.01
N TYR A 302 10.40 8.30 -2.78
CA TYR A 302 10.42 7.27 -3.82
C TYR A 302 9.11 6.50 -3.96
N PHE A 303 8.30 6.40 -2.91
CA PHE A 303 7.03 5.70 -2.98
C PHE A 303 5.98 6.27 -2.04
N SER A 304 4.71 5.95 -2.33
CA SER A 304 3.62 6.04 -1.38
C SER A 304 2.88 4.72 -1.27
N LEU A 305 2.23 4.46 -0.14
CA LEU A 305 1.37 3.30 0.07
C LEU A 305 0.17 3.63 0.95
N LYS A 306 -0.89 2.84 0.78
CA LYS A 306 -2.08 2.88 1.61
C LYS A 306 -2.25 1.53 2.28
N VAL A 307 -2.50 1.56 3.59
CA VAL A 307 -2.69 0.37 4.42
C VAL A 307 -4.01 0.49 5.14
N ILE A 308 -4.84 -0.54 5.04
CA ILE A 308 -6.15 -0.59 5.72
C ILE A 308 -6.38 -1.98 6.33
N PRO A 309 -7.21 -2.09 7.38
CA PRO A 309 -7.74 -3.37 7.81
C PRO A 309 -8.73 -3.96 6.80
N LYS A 310 -8.62 -5.24 6.49
CA LYS A 310 -9.57 -6.02 5.68
C LYS A 310 -9.95 -7.31 6.37
N ARG A 311 -11.10 -7.90 6.01
CA ARG A 311 -11.46 -9.24 6.50
C ARG A 311 -10.49 -10.29 5.96
N ALA A 312 -9.99 -11.14 6.84
CA ALA A 312 -9.33 -12.39 6.48
C ALA A 312 -10.42 -13.38 6.05
N TYR A 313 -10.46 -13.64 4.73
CA TYR A 313 -11.25 -14.67 4.01
C TYR A 313 -12.70 -14.91 4.47
#